data_AF-A0A0B3A9G8-F1
#
_entry.id   AF-A0A0B3A9G8-F1
#
_cell.length_a   1.000
_cell.length_b   1.000
_cell.length_c   1.000
_cell.angle_alpha   90.00
_cell.angle_beta   90.00
_cell.angle_gamma   90.00
#
_symmetry.space_group_name_H-M   'P 1'
#
loop_
_entity.id
_entity.type
_entity.pdbx_description
1 polymer ?
#
loop_
_entity_poly.entity_id
_entity_poly.type
_entity_poly.pdbx_seq_one_letter_code
_entity_poly.pdbx_strand_id
1 'polypeptide(L)'
;MRPPLMLLPERASCRLASPFVGIGDKAARLFPSLKDDLSQAHQQKSAARYTAEVMINTCIYFLLFFGLLFLLSMSQGKERAASLLQGLGLSFLISLLIFYSLITYPRILAGKRSEQIEKHLIFALKDILLQVRSGVPLYHSIVNVSKAGYGEASKEFEQLAQFINTGMSVDKALERLALHTKSDFLKRTAWQLNNAIIAGASLQGALQALVDDLTLDQKDKIRNYSQELNLWILLYMLFAVAVPTIGATMLVILSSFAGFGIEQNMFVAFIIICLIIQGMLIGFVKTRRPVVTI
;
A
#
# COMPACT_ATOMS: atom_id res chain seq x y z
N MET A 1 2.03 6.48 -12.73
CA MET A 1 3.24 5.85 -12.12
C MET A 1 3.41 4.47 -12.71
N ARG A 2 4.63 4.08 -13.11
CA ARG A 2 4.94 2.73 -13.61
C ARG A 2 4.81 1.73 -12.46
N PRO A 3 4.13 0.59 -12.64
CA PRO A 3 4.18 -0.46 -11.63
C PRO A 3 5.63 -0.99 -11.53
N PRO A 4 6.19 -1.14 -10.32
CA PRO A 4 7.43 -1.86 -10.13
C PRO A 4 7.23 -3.29 -10.65
N LEU A 5 8.23 -3.81 -11.36
CA LEU A 5 8.22 -5.10 -12.10
C LEU A 5 7.60 -5.09 -13.50
N MET A 6 7.29 -3.94 -14.12
CA MET A 6 7.12 -3.91 -15.59
C MET A 6 8.48 -3.75 -16.28
N LEU A 7 8.93 -4.79 -16.99
CA LEU A 7 10.18 -4.77 -17.77
C LEU A 7 10.05 -3.96 -19.06
N LEU A 8 8.87 -3.97 -19.67
CA LEU A 8 8.63 -3.31 -20.95
C LEU A 8 8.28 -1.81 -20.77
N PRO A 9 8.88 -0.91 -21.57
CA PRO A 9 8.43 0.48 -21.62
C PRO A 9 6.98 0.55 -22.15
N GLU A 10 6.15 1.41 -21.56
CA GLU A 10 4.69 1.47 -21.80
C GLU A 10 4.30 1.52 -23.29
N ARG A 11 5.14 2.12 -24.14
CA ARG A 11 4.92 2.20 -25.60
C ARG A 11 5.11 0.87 -26.33
N ALA A 12 6.01 -0.01 -25.85
CA ALA A 12 6.25 -1.33 -26.44
C ALA A 12 5.17 -2.33 -26.01
N SER A 13 4.75 -2.29 -24.74
CA SER A 13 3.61 -3.09 -24.25
C SER A 13 2.31 -2.75 -24.98
N CYS A 14 2.06 -1.47 -25.26
CA CYS A 14 0.88 -1.03 -26.02
C CYS A 14 0.82 -1.60 -27.45
N ARG A 15 1.95 -1.78 -28.14
CA ARG A 15 2.00 -2.35 -29.50
C ARG A 15 1.90 -3.87 -29.52
N LEU A 16 2.43 -4.56 -28.50
CA LEU A 16 2.32 -6.03 -28.40
C LEU A 16 0.98 -6.50 -27.82
N ALA A 17 0.29 -5.68 -27.01
CA ALA A 17 -0.95 -6.05 -26.33
C ALA A 17 -2.22 -5.86 -27.17
N SER A 18 -2.16 -5.12 -28.27
CA SER A 18 -3.32 -4.86 -29.14
C SER A 18 -4.00 -6.10 -29.74
N PRO A 19 -3.31 -7.22 -30.05
CA PRO A 19 -3.98 -8.44 -30.54
C PRO A 19 -4.60 -9.29 -29.43
N PHE A 20 -4.16 -9.14 -28.18
CA PHE A 20 -4.53 -10.01 -27.05
C PHE A 20 -5.64 -9.44 -26.15
N VAL A 21 -6.24 -8.31 -26.52
CA VAL A 21 -7.33 -7.66 -25.76
C VAL A 21 -8.53 -8.61 -25.56
N GLY A 22 -8.82 -9.49 -26.51
CA GLY A 22 -9.93 -10.46 -26.39
C GLY A 22 -9.72 -11.55 -25.33
N ILE A 23 -8.47 -11.95 -25.07
CA ILE A 23 -8.11 -12.89 -23.98
C ILE A 23 -8.02 -12.13 -22.66
N GLY A 24 -7.52 -10.89 -22.70
CA GLY A 24 -7.51 -9.97 -21.57
C GLY A 24 -8.92 -9.67 -21.02
N ASP A 25 -9.95 -9.64 -21.87
CA ASP A 25 -11.34 -9.43 -21.47
C ASP A 25 -11.95 -10.65 -20.75
N LYS A 26 -11.57 -11.87 -21.15
CA LYS A 26 -11.93 -13.10 -20.41
C LYS A 26 -11.21 -13.21 -19.07
N ALA A 27 -9.93 -12.83 -19.02
CA ALA A 27 -9.15 -12.81 -17.78
C ALA A 27 -9.59 -11.69 -16.83
N ALA A 28 -10.03 -10.53 -17.35
CA ALA A 28 -10.57 -9.43 -16.56
C ALA A 28 -11.88 -9.80 -15.83
N ARG A 29 -12.66 -10.75 -16.36
CA ARG A 29 -13.86 -11.29 -15.67
C ARG A 29 -13.53 -12.06 -14.40
N LEU A 30 -12.31 -12.60 -14.26
CA LEU A 30 -11.86 -13.28 -13.04
C LEU A 30 -11.50 -12.28 -11.93
N PHE A 31 -11.25 -11.01 -12.27
CA PHE A 31 -10.90 -9.95 -11.32
C PHE A 31 -11.80 -8.72 -11.50
N PRO A 32 -13.09 -8.81 -11.11
CA PRO A 32 -14.06 -7.73 -11.32
C PRO A 32 -13.67 -6.41 -10.60
N SER A 33 -12.93 -6.49 -9.49
CA SER A 33 -12.48 -5.31 -8.73
C SER A 33 -11.38 -4.49 -9.41
N LEU A 34 -10.72 -5.03 -10.44
CA LEU A 34 -9.59 -4.38 -11.10
C LEU A 34 -9.99 -3.08 -11.82
N LYS A 35 -11.22 -3.02 -12.36
CA LYS A 35 -11.76 -1.81 -13.00
C LYS A 35 -11.91 -0.68 -12.00
N ASP A 36 -12.46 -1.00 -10.83
CA ASP A 36 -12.69 -0.03 -9.76
C ASP A 36 -11.36 0.41 -9.17
N ASP A 37 -10.43 -0.52 -8.90
CA ASP A 37 -9.08 -0.23 -8.39
C ASP A 37 -8.26 0.68 -9.33
N LEU A 38 -8.36 0.47 -10.65
CA LEU A 38 -7.67 1.32 -11.64
C LEU A 38 -8.27 2.72 -11.75
N SER A 39 -9.61 2.81 -11.71
CA SER A 39 -10.31 4.10 -11.71
C SER A 39 -10.00 4.92 -10.44
N GLN A 40 -10.01 4.26 -9.28
CA GLN A 40 -9.68 4.84 -7.98
C GLN A 40 -8.20 5.25 -7.87
N ALA A 41 -7.31 4.57 -8.61
CA ALA A 41 -5.90 4.92 -8.75
C ALA A 41 -5.62 6.07 -9.74
N HIS A 42 -6.66 6.68 -10.35
CA HIS A 42 -6.53 7.70 -11.41
C HIS A 42 -5.64 7.27 -12.59
N GLN A 43 -5.55 5.97 -12.85
CA GLN A 43 -4.83 5.46 -14.02
C GLN A 43 -5.79 5.48 -15.21
N GLN A 44 -5.49 6.28 -16.24
CA GLN A 44 -6.27 6.36 -17.50
C GLN A 44 -6.13 5.09 -18.38
N LYS A 45 -5.97 3.90 -17.79
CA LYS A 45 -5.82 2.63 -18.52
C LYS A 45 -7.08 1.79 -18.35
N SER A 46 -7.63 1.31 -19.47
CA SER A 46 -8.74 0.35 -19.46
C SER A 46 -8.32 -0.97 -18.80
N ALA A 47 -9.19 -1.54 -17.96
CA ALA A 47 -8.93 -2.78 -17.22
C ALA A 47 -8.49 -3.94 -18.13
N ALA A 48 -9.12 -4.08 -19.30
CA ALA A 48 -8.76 -5.10 -20.29
C ALA A 48 -7.38 -4.88 -20.93
N ARG A 49 -6.90 -3.63 -20.98
CA ARG A 49 -5.55 -3.31 -21.48
C ARG A 49 -4.50 -3.57 -20.42
N TYR A 50 -4.78 -3.24 -19.16
CA TYR A 50 -3.86 -3.52 -18.06
C TYR A 50 -3.64 -5.03 -17.88
N THR A 51 -4.69 -5.85 -17.95
CA THR A 51 -4.56 -7.31 -17.88
C THR A 51 -3.73 -7.87 -19.03
N ALA A 52 -3.92 -7.37 -20.26
CA ALA A 52 -3.11 -7.78 -21.41
C ALA A 52 -1.63 -7.38 -21.27
N GLU A 53 -1.32 -6.19 -20.76
CA GLU A 53 0.05 -5.75 -20.47
C GLU A 53 0.70 -6.65 -19.41
N VAL A 54 -0.04 -7.03 -18.35
CA VAL A 54 0.44 -7.93 -17.30
C VAL A 54 0.71 -9.33 -17.85
N MET A 55 -0.19 -9.89 -18.66
CA MET A 55 -0.01 -11.22 -19.25
C MET A 55 1.25 -11.31 -20.13
N ILE A 56 1.50 -10.28 -20.95
CA ILE A 56 2.69 -10.24 -21.81
C ILE A 56 3.97 -10.13 -20.97
N ASN A 57 3.96 -9.26 -19.96
CA ASN A 57 5.12 -9.08 -19.09
C ASN A 57 5.42 -10.36 -18.28
N THR A 58 4.39 -11.06 -17.80
CA THR A 58 4.51 -12.38 -17.15
C THR A 58 5.06 -13.44 -18.11
N CYS A 59 4.63 -13.45 -19.38
CA CYS A 59 5.18 -14.35 -20.40
C CYS A 59 6.67 -14.10 -20.64
N ILE A 60 7.10 -12.83 -20.68
CA ILE A 60 8.52 -12.46 -20.82
C ILE A 60 9.33 -12.92 -19.60
N TYR A 61 8.81 -12.72 -18.39
CA TYR A 61 9.47 -13.24 -17.18
C TYR A 61 9.59 -14.75 -17.20
N PHE A 62 8.54 -15.46 -17.63
CA PHE A 62 8.59 -16.91 -17.77
C PHE A 62 9.71 -17.34 -18.73
N LEU A 63 9.82 -16.72 -19.91
CA LEU A 63 10.88 -17.04 -20.88
C LEU A 63 12.28 -16.71 -20.35
N LEU A 64 12.46 -15.57 -19.67
CA LEU A 64 13.74 -15.17 -19.09
C LEU A 64 14.19 -16.10 -17.95
N PHE A 65 13.30 -16.38 -17.00
CA PHE A 65 13.61 -17.28 -15.89
C PHE A 65 13.79 -18.72 -16.36
N PHE A 66 13.01 -19.15 -17.36
CA PHE A 66 13.18 -20.47 -17.97
C PHE A 66 14.55 -20.61 -18.62
N GLY A 67 14.96 -19.63 -19.44
CA GLY A 67 16.29 -19.62 -20.07
C GLY A 67 17.42 -19.63 -19.04
N LEU A 68 17.34 -18.79 -18.00
CA LEU A 68 18.34 -18.70 -16.93
C LEU A 68 18.47 -20.02 -16.16
N LEU A 69 17.35 -20.57 -15.68
CA LEU A 69 17.33 -21.78 -14.86
C LEU A 69 17.71 -23.02 -15.66
N PHE A 70 17.33 -23.06 -16.94
CA PHE A 70 17.76 -24.13 -17.84
C PHE A 70 19.28 -24.14 -18.03
N LEU A 71 19.90 -22.98 -18.27
CA LEU A 71 21.36 -22.85 -18.39
C LEU A 71 22.09 -23.22 -17.09
N LEU A 72 21.58 -22.77 -15.94
CA LEU A 72 22.14 -23.14 -14.63
C LEU A 72 22.04 -24.64 -14.34
N SER A 73 20.91 -25.27 -14.67
CA SER A 73 20.73 -26.71 -14.49
C SER A 73 21.65 -27.54 -15.39
N MET A 74 21.89 -27.06 -16.61
CA MET A 74 22.83 -27.68 -17.55
C MET A 74 24.29 -27.56 -17.09
N SER A 75 24.66 -26.45 -16.43
CA SER A 75 26.00 -26.28 -15.83
C SER A 75 26.26 -27.22 -14.65
N GLN A 76 25.22 -27.76 -14.00
CA GLN A 76 25.34 -28.72 -12.90
C GLN A 76 25.43 -30.18 -13.39
N GLY A 77 25.48 -30.43 -14.70
CA GLY A 77 25.64 -31.77 -15.26
C GLY A 77 24.43 -32.70 -15.09
N LYS A 78 23.25 -32.16 -14.76
CA LYS A 78 22.01 -32.94 -14.64
C LYS A 78 21.53 -33.45 -16.01
N GLU A 79 20.80 -34.56 -16.01
CA GLU A 79 20.14 -35.08 -17.23
C GLU A 79 19.29 -33.99 -17.91
N ARG A 80 19.26 -34.01 -19.25
CA ARG A 80 18.53 -33.01 -20.06
C ARG A 80 17.03 -32.97 -19.71
N ALA A 81 16.42 -34.12 -19.48
CA ALA A 81 15.01 -34.23 -19.11
C ALA A 81 14.74 -33.62 -17.72
N ALA A 82 15.58 -33.93 -16.73
CA ALA A 82 15.46 -33.37 -15.38
C ALA A 82 15.64 -31.84 -15.36
N SER A 83 16.55 -31.33 -16.21
CA SER A 83 16.81 -29.89 -16.33
C SER A 83 15.66 -29.12 -16.96
N LEU A 84 14.99 -29.70 -17.96
CA LEU A 84 13.78 -29.10 -18.56
C LEU A 84 12.62 -29.06 -17.56
N LEU A 85 12.40 -30.16 -16.83
CA LEU A 85 11.29 -30.26 -15.87
C LEU A 85 11.47 -29.31 -14.68
N GLN A 86 12.69 -29.24 -14.12
CA GLN A 86 13.02 -28.28 -13.05
C GLN A 86 12.93 -26.84 -13.54
N GLY A 87 13.45 -26.55 -14.73
CA GLY A 87 13.37 -25.22 -15.34
C GLY A 87 11.94 -24.76 -15.57
N LEU A 88 11.08 -25.62 -16.15
CA LEU A 88 9.66 -25.31 -16.36
C LEU A 88 8.92 -25.11 -15.04
N GLY A 89 9.09 -26.03 -14.09
CA GLY A 89 8.38 -25.99 -12.81
C GLY A 89 8.69 -24.73 -12.00
N LEU A 90 9.97 -24.43 -11.80
CA LEU A 90 10.38 -23.27 -10.99
C LEU A 90 10.04 -21.94 -11.70
N SER A 91 10.24 -21.87 -13.03
CA SER A 91 9.90 -20.67 -13.81
C SER A 91 8.40 -20.40 -13.83
N PHE A 92 7.59 -21.45 -13.88
CA PHE A 92 6.14 -21.32 -13.76
C PHE A 92 5.73 -20.75 -12.40
N LEU A 93 6.31 -21.26 -11.30
CA LEU A 93 6.04 -20.74 -9.96
C LEU A 93 6.45 -19.27 -9.80
N ILE A 94 7.64 -18.89 -10.27
CA ILE A 94 8.13 -17.50 -10.22
C ILE A 94 7.22 -16.58 -11.05
N SER A 95 6.88 -17.01 -12.27
CA SER A 95 5.98 -16.27 -13.16
C SER A 95 4.59 -16.08 -12.55
N LEU A 96 4.04 -17.11 -11.90
CA LEU A 96 2.76 -17.03 -11.19
C LEU A 96 2.81 -16.02 -10.04
N LEU A 97 3.89 -16.00 -9.26
CA LEU A 97 4.09 -15.05 -8.16
C LEU A 97 4.16 -13.60 -8.68
N ILE A 98 4.92 -13.37 -9.76
CA ILE A 98 5.02 -12.06 -10.40
C ILE A 98 3.66 -11.61 -10.96
N PHE A 99 2.91 -12.51 -11.60
CA PHE A 99 1.57 -12.23 -12.09
C PHE A 99 0.63 -11.78 -10.98
N TYR A 100 0.61 -12.53 -9.86
CA TYR A 100 -0.18 -12.19 -8.69
C TYR A 100 0.19 -10.82 -8.10
N SER A 101 1.49 -10.52 -8.03
CA SER A 101 2.00 -9.22 -7.56
C SER A 101 1.54 -8.06 -8.45
N LEU A 102 1.67 -8.20 -9.77
CA LEU A 102 1.31 -7.16 -10.75
C LEU A 102 -0.20 -6.90 -10.81
N ILE A 103 -1.04 -7.93 -10.64
CA ILE A 103 -2.50 -7.77 -10.57
C ILE A 103 -2.92 -7.06 -9.28
N THR A 104 -2.26 -7.36 -8.16
CA THR A 104 -2.59 -6.76 -6.87
C THR A 104 -2.02 -5.35 -6.73
N TYR A 105 -1.05 -4.97 -7.55
CA TYR A 105 -0.36 -3.69 -7.46
C TYR A 105 -1.28 -2.44 -7.54
N PRO A 106 -2.25 -2.33 -8.47
CA PRO A 106 -3.19 -1.21 -8.50
C PRO A 106 -3.99 -1.07 -7.20
N ARG A 107 -4.39 -2.20 -6.60
CA ARG A 107 -5.11 -2.21 -5.32
C ARG A 107 -4.28 -1.58 -4.21
N ILE A 108 -2.98 -1.88 -4.16
CA ILE A 108 -2.03 -1.31 -3.20
C ILE A 108 -1.84 0.18 -3.45
N LEU A 109 -1.68 0.60 -4.71
CA LEU A 109 -1.50 2.01 -5.07
C LEU A 109 -2.74 2.84 -4.71
N ALA A 110 -3.93 2.33 -5.03
CA ALA A 110 -5.19 2.97 -4.66
C ALA A 110 -5.36 3.04 -3.13
N GLY A 111 -4.92 2.02 -2.38
CA GLY A 111 -4.90 2.03 -0.91
C GLY A 111 -3.98 3.12 -0.35
N LYS A 112 -2.75 3.24 -0.86
CA LYS A 112 -1.83 4.32 -0.46
C LYS A 112 -2.40 5.70 -0.76
N ARG A 113 -3.05 5.87 -1.90
CA ARG A 113 -3.72 7.13 -2.27
C ARG A 113 -4.88 7.43 -1.32
N SER A 114 -5.69 6.43 -0.99
CA SER A 114 -6.77 6.53 0.00
C SER A 114 -6.26 7.04 1.34
N GLU A 115 -5.14 6.49 1.83
CA GLU A 115 -4.51 6.93 3.07
C GLU A 115 -4.04 8.40 3.01
N GLN A 116 -3.47 8.83 1.87
CA GLN A 116 -3.12 10.24 1.66
C GLN A 116 -4.34 11.16 1.64
N ILE A 117 -5.43 10.73 0.99
CA ILE A 117 -6.71 11.47 1.00
C ILE A 117 -7.18 11.63 2.44
N GLU A 118 -7.26 10.55 3.22
CA GLU A 118 -7.75 10.59 4.61
C GLU A 118 -6.90 11.47 5.52
N LYS A 119 -5.57 11.40 5.38
CA LYS A 119 -4.65 12.25 6.14
C LYS A 119 -4.93 13.73 5.92
N HIS A 120 -5.19 14.14 4.68
CA HIS A 120 -5.43 15.53 4.35
C HIS A 120 -6.90 15.96 4.50
N LEU A 121 -7.83 15.01 4.47
CA LEU A 121 -9.27 15.26 4.51
C LEU A 121 -9.71 15.93 5.81
N ILE A 122 -9.07 15.64 6.94
CA ILE A 122 -9.42 16.30 8.21
C ILE A 122 -9.23 17.81 8.16
N PHE A 123 -8.15 18.28 7.53
CA PHE A 123 -7.85 19.71 7.43
C PHE A 123 -8.82 20.40 6.49
N ALA A 124 -9.09 19.76 5.36
CA ALA A 124 -10.10 20.19 4.40
C ALA A 124 -11.49 20.30 5.05
N LEU A 125 -11.94 19.29 5.79
CA LEU A 125 -13.26 19.30 6.44
C LEU A 125 -13.34 20.32 7.58
N LYS A 126 -12.26 20.52 8.35
CA LYS A 126 -12.20 21.59 9.36
C LYS A 126 -12.35 22.97 8.73
N ASP A 127 -11.71 23.20 7.57
CA ASP A 127 -11.83 24.46 6.83
C ASP A 127 -13.25 24.63 6.25
N ILE A 128 -13.83 23.60 5.63
CA ILE A 128 -15.23 23.65 5.18
C ILE A 128 -16.17 23.96 6.35
N LEU A 129 -16.01 23.29 7.48
CA LEU A 129 -16.80 23.52 8.69
C LEU A 129 -16.67 24.96 9.19
N LEU A 130 -15.45 25.52 9.23
CA LEU A 130 -15.21 26.90 9.65
C LEU A 130 -15.94 27.88 8.71
N GLN A 131 -15.81 27.69 7.40
CA GLN A 131 -16.45 28.53 6.40
C GLN A 131 -17.99 28.44 6.48
N VAL A 132 -18.53 27.23 6.59
CA VAL A 132 -19.99 27.01 6.73
C VAL A 132 -20.51 27.64 8.03
N ARG A 133 -19.76 27.55 9.14
CA ARG A 133 -20.08 28.23 10.40
C ARG A 133 -20.08 29.75 10.26
N SER A 134 -19.22 30.30 9.40
CA SER A 134 -19.17 31.72 9.07
C SER A 134 -20.25 32.15 8.07
N GLY A 135 -21.18 31.27 7.69
CA GLY A 135 -22.27 31.57 6.76
C GLY A 135 -21.88 31.45 5.28
N VAL A 136 -20.71 30.92 4.95
CA VAL A 136 -20.32 30.66 3.56
C VAL A 136 -21.12 29.45 3.04
N PRO A 137 -21.79 29.56 1.87
CA PRO A 137 -22.50 28.43 1.29
C PRO A 137 -21.56 27.25 1.01
N LEU A 138 -22.03 26.02 1.27
CA LEU A 138 -21.23 24.79 1.15
C LEU A 138 -20.49 24.67 -0.19
N TYR A 139 -21.13 25.04 -1.29
CA TYR A 139 -20.51 25.02 -2.61
C TYR A 139 -19.26 25.91 -2.67
N HIS A 140 -19.33 27.15 -2.16
CA HIS A 140 -18.16 28.03 -2.11
C HIS A 140 -17.07 27.48 -1.20
N SER A 141 -17.45 26.87 -0.08
CA SER A 141 -16.50 26.20 0.81
C SER A 141 -15.75 25.05 0.12
N ILE A 142 -16.46 24.23 -0.67
CA ILE A 142 -15.85 23.17 -1.50
C ILE A 142 -14.88 23.77 -2.52
N VAL A 143 -15.26 24.85 -3.20
CA VAL A 143 -14.40 25.53 -4.18
C VAL A 143 -13.14 26.10 -3.51
N ASN A 144 -13.27 26.71 -2.33
CA ASN A 144 -12.13 27.26 -1.60
C ASN A 144 -11.14 26.16 -1.20
N VAL A 145 -11.64 25.06 -0.63
CA VAL A 145 -10.81 23.92 -0.22
C VAL A 145 -10.19 23.18 -1.41
N SER A 146 -10.83 23.19 -2.58
CA SER A 146 -10.23 22.66 -3.81
C SER A 146 -8.95 23.40 -4.21
N LYS A 147 -8.86 24.70 -3.90
CA LYS A 147 -7.72 25.58 -4.22
C LYS A 147 -6.72 25.77 -3.07
N ALA A 148 -7.10 25.39 -1.84
CA ALA A 148 -6.30 25.61 -0.63
C ALA A 148 -5.04 24.74 -0.51
N GLY A 149 -4.91 23.68 -1.33
CA GLY A 149 -3.67 22.90 -1.41
C GLY A 149 -3.49 21.81 -0.34
N TYR A 150 -4.57 21.20 0.16
CA TYR A 150 -4.56 20.06 1.06
C TYR A 150 -4.19 18.73 0.36
N GLY A 151 -3.20 18.72 -0.53
CA GLY A 151 -2.72 17.50 -1.19
C GLY A 151 -3.80 16.75 -1.99
N GLU A 152 -3.90 15.43 -1.80
CA GLU A 152 -4.86 14.59 -2.53
C GLU A 152 -6.33 14.88 -2.18
N ALA A 153 -6.63 15.40 -0.99
CA ALA A 153 -8.01 15.76 -0.62
C ALA A 153 -8.52 16.93 -1.47
N SER A 154 -7.70 17.98 -1.67
CA SER A 154 -8.07 19.11 -2.54
C SER A 154 -8.36 18.67 -3.98
N LYS A 155 -7.67 17.66 -4.51
CA LYS A 155 -7.94 17.11 -5.86
C LYS A 155 -9.31 16.44 -5.95
N GLU A 156 -9.73 15.72 -4.91
CA GLU A 156 -11.06 15.10 -4.86
C GLU A 156 -12.16 16.18 -4.75
N PHE A 157 -11.94 17.24 -3.95
CA PHE A 157 -12.84 18.38 -3.89
C PHE A 157 -12.85 19.23 -5.17
N GLU A 158 -11.74 19.29 -5.91
CA GLU A 158 -11.66 19.93 -7.23
C GLU A 158 -12.56 19.19 -8.23
N GLN A 159 -12.52 17.85 -8.23
CA GLN A 159 -13.42 17.05 -9.07
C GLN A 159 -14.89 17.25 -8.69
N LEU A 160 -15.18 17.29 -7.39
CA LEU A 160 -16.52 17.59 -6.91
C LEU A 160 -17.00 18.98 -7.39
N ALA A 161 -16.15 20.01 -7.26
CA ALA A 161 -16.44 21.34 -7.75
C ALA A 161 -16.65 21.38 -9.27
N GLN A 162 -15.83 20.66 -10.03
CA GLN A 162 -15.98 20.54 -11.48
C GLN A 162 -17.32 19.90 -11.87
N PHE A 163 -17.75 18.82 -11.20
CA PHE A 163 -19.05 18.21 -11.46
C PHE A 163 -20.18 19.21 -11.26
N ILE A 164 -20.15 19.97 -10.16
CA ILE A 164 -21.16 20.99 -9.88
C ILE A 164 -21.12 22.11 -10.94
N ASN A 165 -19.92 22.55 -11.34
CA ASN A 165 -19.74 23.56 -12.39
C ASN A 165 -20.25 23.12 -13.77
N THR A 166 -20.24 21.81 -14.06
CA THR A 166 -20.82 21.26 -15.29
C THR A 166 -22.35 21.20 -15.27
N GLY A 167 -23.01 21.73 -14.23
CA GLY A 167 -24.46 21.75 -14.08
C GLY A 167 -25.04 20.54 -13.34
N MET A 168 -24.21 19.68 -12.75
CA MET A 168 -24.68 18.60 -11.88
C MET A 168 -25.15 19.17 -10.55
N SER A 169 -26.27 18.65 -10.03
CA SER A 169 -26.75 19.01 -8.71
C SER A 169 -25.79 18.49 -7.62
N VAL A 170 -25.69 19.20 -6.49
CA VAL A 170 -24.70 18.92 -5.43
C VAL A 170 -24.89 17.51 -4.86
N ASP A 171 -26.14 17.06 -4.73
CA ASP A 171 -26.51 15.72 -4.29
C ASP A 171 -25.93 14.63 -5.21
N LYS A 172 -26.14 14.75 -6.52
CA LYS A 172 -25.59 13.81 -7.51
C LYS A 172 -24.07 13.87 -7.59
N ALA A 173 -23.48 15.05 -7.41
CA ALA A 173 -22.04 15.22 -7.44
C ALA A 173 -21.38 14.51 -6.24
N LEU A 174 -21.98 14.60 -5.05
CA LEU A 174 -21.54 13.90 -3.84
C LEU A 174 -21.73 12.38 -3.97
N GLU A 175 -22.87 11.92 -4.50
CA GLU A 175 -23.09 10.50 -4.78
C GLU A 175 -22.03 9.95 -5.73
N ARG A 176 -21.73 10.69 -6.80
CA ARG A 176 -20.68 10.32 -7.75
C ARG A 176 -19.29 10.29 -7.12
N LEU A 177 -18.96 11.26 -6.26
CA LEU A 177 -17.72 11.26 -5.49
C LEU A 177 -17.62 10.01 -4.59
N ALA A 178 -18.71 9.66 -3.91
CA ALA A 178 -18.77 8.49 -3.03
C ALA A 178 -18.56 7.16 -3.78
N LEU A 179 -18.99 7.07 -5.04
CA LEU A 179 -18.81 5.87 -5.88
C LEU A 179 -17.38 5.74 -6.43
N HIS A 180 -16.71 6.86 -6.70
CA HIS A 180 -15.39 6.87 -7.33
C HIS A 180 -14.22 6.90 -6.33
N THR A 181 -14.45 7.27 -5.08
CA THR A 181 -13.40 7.29 -4.07
C THR A 181 -13.18 5.91 -3.45
N LYS A 182 -11.91 5.58 -3.15
CA LYS A 182 -11.55 4.40 -2.35
C LYS A 182 -11.47 4.69 -0.85
N SER A 183 -11.45 5.97 -0.47
CA SER A 183 -11.41 6.34 0.94
C SER A 183 -12.76 6.11 1.58
N ASP A 184 -12.77 5.24 2.59
CA ASP A 184 -13.97 4.94 3.36
C ASP A 184 -14.44 6.20 4.09
N PHE A 185 -13.52 7.03 4.59
CA PHE A 185 -13.90 8.27 5.26
C PHE A 185 -14.48 9.30 4.28
N LEU A 186 -13.86 9.50 3.11
CA LEU A 186 -14.40 10.43 2.10
C LEU A 186 -15.75 9.95 1.58
N LYS A 187 -15.91 8.63 1.40
CA LYS A 187 -17.20 8.02 1.03
C LYS A 187 -18.27 8.32 2.08
N ARG A 188 -17.99 8.06 3.36
CA ARG A 188 -18.92 8.38 4.46
C ARG A 188 -19.24 9.88 4.54
N THR A 189 -18.24 10.73 4.36
CA THR A 189 -18.39 12.20 4.32
C THR A 189 -19.36 12.60 3.22
N ALA A 190 -19.15 12.12 1.99
CA ALA A 190 -20.00 12.45 0.86
C ALA A 190 -21.45 11.98 1.07
N TRP A 191 -21.64 10.77 1.60
CA TRP A 191 -22.96 10.24 1.95
C TRP A 191 -23.67 11.06 3.03
N GLN A 192 -22.97 11.41 4.11
CA GLN A 192 -23.57 12.19 5.21
C GLN A 192 -23.92 13.61 4.78
N LEU A 193 -23.06 14.27 3.99
CA LEU A 193 -23.37 15.58 3.42
C LEU A 193 -24.55 15.51 2.45
N ASN A 194 -24.60 14.49 1.59
CA ASN A 194 -25.72 14.29 0.68
C ASN A 194 -27.04 14.11 1.45
N ASN A 195 -27.05 13.25 2.46
CA ASN A 195 -28.22 13.02 3.32
C ASN A 195 -28.65 14.30 4.05
N ALA A 196 -27.70 15.11 4.53
CA ALA A 196 -28.00 16.38 5.18
C ALA A 196 -28.66 17.37 4.20
N ILE A 197 -28.19 17.43 2.95
CA ILE A 197 -28.78 18.26 1.89
C ILE A 197 -30.20 17.80 1.57
N ILE A 198 -30.40 16.51 1.30
CA ILE A 198 -31.70 15.95 0.91
C ILE A 198 -32.73 16.09 2.04
N ALA A 199 -32.31 15.87 3.29
CA ALA A 199 -33.18 16.00 4.46
C ALA A 199 -33.41 17.46 4.90
N GLY A 200 -32.71 18.44 4.31
CA GLY A 200 -32.74 19.83 4.77
C GLY A 200 -32.18 20.02 6.19
N ALA A 201 -31.32 19.11 6.64
CA ALA A 201 -30.71 19.14 7.96
C ALA A 201 -29.56 20.17 8.05
N SER A 202 -29.13 20.50 9.26
CA SER A 202 -28.00 21.41 9.48
C SER A 202 -26.70 20.82 8.93
N LEU A 203 -26.19 21.44 7.86
CA LEU A 203 -24.86 21.13 7.30
C LEU A 203 -23.74 21.35 8.31
N GLN A 204 -23.87 22.35 9.18
CA GLN A 204 -22.91 22.60 10.25
C GLN A 204 -22.85 21.43 11.23
N GLY A 205 -24.00 20.92 11.65
CA GLY A 205 -24.09 19.77 12.57
C GLY A 205 -23.49 18.50 11.95
N ALA A 206 -23.82 18.23 10.68
CA ALA A 206 -23.27 17.09 9.95
C ALA A 206 -21.75 17.18 9.78
N LEU A 207 -21.23 18.34 9.38
CA LEU A 207 -19.78 18.57 9.25
C LEU A 207 -19.07 18.48 10.60
N GLN A 208 -19.68 18.98 11.68
CA GLN A 208 -19.12 18.86 13.02
C GLN A 208 -18.94 17.40 13.43
N ALA A 209 -20.00 16.60 13.28
CA ALA A 209 -19.96 15.17 13.59
C ALA A 209 -18.87 14.44 12.78
N LEU A 210 -18.75 14.74 11.47
CA LEU A 210 -17.68 14.19 10.63
C LEU A 210 -16.28 14.56 11.09
N VAL A 211 -16.06 15.81 11.49
CA VAL A 211 -14.76 16.28 11.99
C VAL A 211 -14.42 15.64 13.33
N ASP A 212 -15.40 15.49 14.21
CA ASP A 212 -15.20 14.84 15.52
C ASP A 212 -14.90 13.34 15.34
N ASP A 213 -15.64 12.64 14.46
CA ASP A 213 -15.39 11.25 14.10
C ASP A 213 -13.98 11.05 13.51
N LEU A 214 -13.54 11.89 12.57
CA LEU A 214 -12.18 11.85 12.04
C LEU A 214 -11.13 12.07 13.11
N THR A 215 -11.38 13.02 14.00
CA THR A 215 -10.44 13.37 15.06
C THR A 215 -10.30 12.22 16.05
N LEU A 216 -11.40 11.53 16.37
CA LEU A 216 -11.39 10.31 17.19
C LEU A 216 -10.65 9.18 16.49
N ASP A 217 -10.94 8.89 15.21
CA ASP A 217 -10.24 7.86 14.44
C ASP A 217 -8.73 8.13 14.35
N GLN A 218 -8.31 9.38 14.16
CA GLN A 218 -6.90 9.76 14.18
C GLN A 218 -6.25 9.55 15.55
N LYS A 219 -6.94 9.89 16.64
CA LYS A 219 -6.45 9.63 18.01
C LYS A 219 -6.30 8.14 18.26
N ASP A 220 -7.25 7.33 17.82
CA ASP A 220 -7.20 5.87 17.96
C ASP A 220 -6.05 5.28 17.14
N LYS A 221 -5.83 5.74 15.90
CA LYS A 221 -4.67 5.36 15.08
C LYS A 221 -3.34 5.71 15.77
N ILE A 222 -3.23 6.90 16.37
CA ILE A 222 -2.03 7.29 17.14
C ILE A 222 -1.85 6.41 18.38
N ARG A 223 -2.94 6.11 19.10
CA ARG A 223 -2.90 5.24 20.29
C ARG A 223 -2.49 3.82 19.94
N ASN A 224 -3.10 3.22 18.92
CA ASN A 224 -2.77 1.88 18.43
C ASN A 224 -1.30 1.83 17.97
N TYR A 225 -0.87 2.85 17.24
CA TYR A 225 0.53 2.99 16.85
C TYR A 225 1.48 3.04 18.07
N SER A 226 1.13 3.80 19.12
CA SER A 226 1.92 3.85 20.36
C SER A 226 1.96 2.50 21.07
N GLN A 227 0.88 1.71 21.03
CA GLN A 227 0.83 0.37 21.61
C GLN A 227 1.69 -0.61 20.82
N GLU A 228 1.61 -0.59 19.49
CA GLU A 228 2.48 -1.41 18.63
C GLU A 228 3.95 -1.07 18.85
N LEU A 229 4.29 0.22 18.92
CA LEU A 229 5.65 0.68 19.20
C LEU A 229 6.17 0.14 20.54
N ASN A 230 5.32 0.14 21.58
CA ASN A 230 5.68 -0.39 22.88
C ASN A 230 5.98 -1.90 22.83
N LEU A 231 5.19 -2.67 22.09
CA LEU A 231 5.45 -4.10 21.87
C LEU A 231 6.81 -4.31 21.17
N TRP A 232 7.13 -3.51 20.15
CA TRP A 232 8.41 -3.60 19.46
C TRP A 232 9.59 -3.19 20.35
N ILE A 233 9.42 -2.20 21.22
CA ILE A 233 10.43 -1.82 22.23
C ILE A 233 10.66 -2.99 23.19
N LEU A 234 9.60 -3.65 23.68
CA LEU A 234 9.72 -4.82 24.55
C LEU A 234 10.50 -5.96 23.88
N LEU A 235 10.15 -6.29 22.63
CA LEU A 235 10.86 -7.31 21.86
C LEU A 235 12.32 -6.92 21.62
N TYR A 236 12.60 -5.65 21.35
CA TYR A 236 13.96 -5.14 21.25
C TYR A 236 14.74 -5.31 22.56
N MET A 237 14.16 -4.94 23.70
CA MET A 237 14.79 -5.13 25.01
C MET A 237 15.05 -6.61 25.31
N LEU A 238 14.13 -7.51 24.93
CA LEU A 238 14.30 -8.94 25.10
C LEU A 238 15.44 -9.51 24.23
N PHE A 239 15.39 -9.29 22.92
CA PHE A 239 16.33 -9.94 21.99
C PHE A 239 17.65 -9.21 21.80
N ALA A 240 17.67 -7.87 21.90
CA ALA A 240 18.90 -7.10 21.71
C ALA A 240 19.69 -6.93 23.01
N VAL A 241 19.02 -6.95 24.17
CA VAL A 241 19.66 -6.71 25.49
C VAL A 241 19.62 -7.95 26.37
N ALA A 242 18.44 -8.49 26.70
CA ALA A 242 18.32 -9.56 27.69
C ALA A 242 18.93 -10.89 27.21
N VAL A 243 18.60 -11.35 26.01
CA VAL A 243 19.11 -12.62 25.46
C VAL A 243 20.63 -12.64 25.31
N PRO A 244 21.30 -11.60 24.75
CA PRO A 244 22.76 -11.58 24.69
C PRO A 244 23.41 -11.52 26.08
N THR A 245 22.82 -10.75 27.01
CA THR A 245 23.37 -10.63 28.38
C THR A 245 23.26 -11.94 29.14
N ILE A 246 22.08 -12.57 29.15
CA ILE A 246 21.85 -13.87 29.81
C ILE A 246 22.63 -14.97 29.10
N GLY A 247 22.69 -14.95 27.76
CA GLY A 247 23.47 -15.90 26.97
C GLY A 247 24.96 -15.83 27.29
N ALA A 248 25.51 -14.61 27.41
CA ALA A 248 26.90 -14.40 27.79
C ALA A 248 27.19 -14.90 29.21
N THR A 249 26.35 -14.56 30.19
CA THR A 249 26.55 -15.00 31.58
C THR A 249 26.41 -16.51 31.72
N MET A 250 25.41 -17.12 31.08
CA MET A 250 25.23 -18.57 31.08
C MET A 250 26.40 -19.29 30.40
N LEU A 251 26.91 -18.77 29.28
CA LEU A 251 28.08 -19.34 28.62
C LEU A 251 29.30 -19.36 29.57
N VAL A 252 29.54 -18.26 30.28
CA VAL A 252 30.62 -18.17 31.27
C VAL A 252 30.40 -19.17 32.40
N ILE A 253 29.21 -19.22 32.98
CA ILE A 253 28.89 -20.12 34.10
C ILE A 253 29.02 -21.59 33.69
N LEU A 254 28.42 -21.99 32.57
CA LEU A 254 28.47 -23.37 32.09
C LEU A 254 29.91 -23.80 31.76
N SER A 255 30.72 -22.91 31.17
CA SER A 255 32.12 -23.22 30.92
C SER A 255 32.92 -23.48 32.21
N SER A 256 32.61 -22.75 33.29
CA SER A 256 33.24 -22.95 34.59
C SER A 256 32.85 -24.29 35.22
N PHE A 257 31.63 -24.78 34.99
CA PHE A 257 31.16 -26.07 35.51
C PHE A 257 31.59 -27.26 34.65
N ALA A 258 31.63 -27.10 33.33
CA ALA A 258 31.97 -28.17 32.40
C ALA A 258 33.46 -28.53 32.41
N GLY A 259 34.32 -27.72 33.05
CA GLY A 259 35.76 -27.97 33.14
C GLY A 259 36.53 -27.77 31.82
N PHE A 260 35.82 -27.64 30.70
CA PHE A 260 36.34 -27.14 29.44
C PHE A 260 36.34 -25.61 29.49
N GLY A 261 37.52 -25.00 29.57
CA GLY A 261 37.64 -23.55 29.43
C GLY A 261 36.99 -23.06 28.14
N ILE A 262 36.52 -21.82 28.12
CA ILE A 262 35.95 -21.23 26.91
C ILE A 262 37.06 -21.16 25.86
N GLU A 263 36.93 -21.93 24.77
CA GLU A 263 37.80 -21.73 23.62
C GLU A 263 37.61 -20.30 23.11
N GLN A 264 38.72 -19.58 22.93
CA GLN A 264 38.72 -18.20 22.42
C GLN A 264 37.87 -18.06 21.14
N ASN A 265 37.87 -19.09 20.30
CA ASN A 265 37.07 -19.15 19.07
C ASN A 265 35.56 -19.16 19.33
N MET A 266 35.07 -19.90 20.34
CA MET A 266 33.64 -19.92 20.69
C MET A 266 33.17 -18.57 21.24
N PHE A 267 33.99 -17.92 22.07
CA PHE A 267 33.66 -16.60 22.62
C PHE A 267 33.61 -15.52 21.54
N VAL A 268 34.62 -15.50 20.66
CA VAL A 268 34.68 -14.58 19.52
C VAL A 268 33.51 -14.84 18.56
N ALA A 269 33.17 -16.09 18.27
CA ALA A 269 32.01 -16.44 17.44
C ALA A 269 30.69 -15.96 18.07
N PHE A 270 30.52 -16.13 19.39
CA PHE A 270 29.33 -15.65 20.10
C PHE A 270 29.18 -14.12 20.03
N ILE A 271 30.28 -13.38 20.23
CA ILE A 271 30.28 -11.91 20.11
C ILE A 271 29.92 -11.48 18.68
N ILE A 272 30.52 -12.10 17.66
CA ILE A 272 30.24 -11.79 16.26
C ILE A 272 28.77 -12.05 15.92
N ILE A 273 28.22 -13.19 16.34
CA ILE A 273 26.81 -13.54 16.14
C ILE A 273 25.89 -12.53 16.83
N CYS A 274 26.18 -12.17 18.08
CA CYS A 274 25.40 -11.16 18.81
C CYS A 274 25.44 -9.80 18.11
N LEU A 275 26.60 -9.39 17.59
CA LEU A 275 26.76 -8.12 16.88
C LEU A 275 25.96 -8.10 15.57
N ILE A 276 25.96 -9.21 14.81
CA ILE A 276 25.15 -9.34 13.60
C ILE A 276 23.65 -9.26 13.92
N ILE A 277 23.19 -10.00 14.94
CA ILE A 277 21.78 -10.01 15.37
C ILE A 277 21.36 -8.61 15.84
N GLN A 278 22.20 -7.92 16.63
CA GLN A 278 21.93 -6.56 17.07
C GLN A 278 21.86 -5.58 15.90
N GLY A 279 22.79 -5.66 14.94
CA GLY A 279 22.77 -4.84 13.73
C GLY A 279 21.47 -5.03 12.93
N MET A 280 21.04 -6.29 12.78
CA MET A 280 19.78 -6.64 12.09
C MET A 280 18.55 -6.09 12.84
N LEU A 281 18.49 -6.24 14.16
CA LEU A 281 17.38 -5.73 14.98
C LEU A 281 17.30 -4.19 14.96
N ILE A 282 18.44 -3.50 15.06
CA ILE A 282 18.49 -2.04 14.96
C ILE A 282 17.98 -1.58 13.58
N GLY A 283 18.39 -2.27 12.51
CA GLY A 283 17.89 -1.98 11.14
C GLY A 283 16.37 -2.19 11.01
N PHE A 284 15.86 -3.28 11.58
CA PHE A 284 14.43 -3.57 11.60
C PHE A 284 13.64 -2.50 12.36
N VAL A 285 14.08 -2.12 13.57
CA VAL A 285 13.44 -1.09 14.38
C VAL A 285 13.48 0.28 13.69
N LYS A 286 14.60 0.62 13.03
CA LYS A 286 14.73 1.90 12.30
C LYS A 286 13.70 2.02 11.17
N THR A 287 13.37 0.92 10.50
CA THR A 287 12.38 0.89 9.40
C THR A 287 10.94 1.07 9.92
N ARG A 288 10.70 0.82 11.20
CA ARG A 288 9.41 1.00 11.87
C ARG A 288 9.25 2.37 12.53
N ARG A 289 10.26 3.25 12.46
CA ARG A 289 10.13 4.63 12.94
C ARG A 289 9.13 5.39 12.08
N PRO A 290 8.13 6.05 12.68
CA PRO A 290 7.06 6.69 11.94
C PRO A 290 7.52 8.08 11.49
N VAL A 291 7.14 8.47 10.29
CA VAL A 291 7.25 9.87 9.84
C VAL A 291 5.93 10.56 10.22
N VAL A 292 5.75 10.82 11.52
CA VAL A 292 4.59 11.60 11.98
C VAL A 292 4.97 13.06 11.88
N THR A 293 4.42 13.74 10.87
CA THR A 293 4.26 15.19 10.92
C THR A 293 3.05 15.46 11.79
N ILE A 294 3.29 15.91 13.02
CA ILE A 294 2.29 16.56 13.88
C ILE A 294 2.05 17.95 13.31
#